data_AF-A0A0A2ST75-F1
#
_entry.id   AF-A0A0A2ST75-F1
#
_cell.length_a   1.000
_cell.length_b   1.000
_cell.length_c   1.000
_cell.angle_alpha   90.00
_cell.angle_beta   90.00
_cell.angle_gamma   90.00
#
_symmetry.space_group_name_H-M   'P 1'
#
loop_
_entity.id
_entity.type
_entity.pdbx_description
1 polymer ?
#
loop_
_entity_poly.entity_id
_entity_poly.type
_entity_poly.pdbx_seq_one_letter_code
_entity_poly.pdbx_strand_id
1 'polypeptide(L)'
;MKELEYIFLLICICLIFGTASATSTAPDSELRIITSNKSMILTKSELLSHPALTQVTINNDRAYPNKTMHHQAIPLCKLLAPFNVSEQDFIELIAKDNFHVYIPSTKIMDCSKNASIAMLAIEPASKWPVIDNHTGTNAGPYEVIWLHPERSYISNEYWAWSVVTIKITRELDYKNVLAPPRTTNRSILNGYRLYISHCEGCHSINHIGKSSIGPDLNCPKNPLNYYPKITVLKKFIRDPKSVRSLPQGRMSGSDIESLSDNDLDDLIKFFAYMNTKKRC
;
A
#
# COMPACT_ATOMS: atom_id res chain seq x y z
N MET A 1 -88.81 35.41 5.05
CA MET A 1 -89.43 34.07 4.95
C MET A 1 -88.54 33.23 4.05
N LYS A 2 -88.02 32.12 4.62
CA LYS A 2 -87.47 30.89 4.01
C LYS A 2 -86.17 31.01 3.18
N GLU A 3 -85.05 30.51 3.71
CA GLU A 3 -84.50 29.11 3.70
C GLU A 3 -83.48 29.00 2.53
N LEU A 4 -82.17 28.87 2.77
CA LEU A 4 -81.38 27.65 3.05
C LEU A 4 -80.94 26.92 1.76
N GLU A 5 -79.63 26.85 1.49
CA GLU A 5 -78.88 25.57 1.40
C GLU A 5 -77.40 25.75 0.97
N TYR A 6 -76.55 24.96 1.62
CA TYR A 6 -75.09 24.83 1.51
C TYR A 6 -74.68 23.97 0.31
N ILE A 7 -73.60 24.33 -0.41
CA ILE A 7 -72.67 23.34 -1.00
C ILE A 7 -71.23 23.88 -0.88
N PHE A 8 -70.45 23.24 -0.01
CA PHE A 8 -68.99 23.38 0.12
C PHE A 8 -68.32 22.69 -1.07
N LEU A 9 -67.59 23.43 -1.93
CA LEU A 9 -66.78 22.84 -2.99
C LEU A 9 -65.33 22.69 -2.49
N LEU A 10 -64.98 21.50 -2.01
CA LEU A 10 -63.61 21.11 -1.70
C LEU A 10 -62.82 20.94 -3.02
N ILE A 11 -61.90 21.86 -3.29
CA ILE A 11 -60.92 21.73 -4.38
C ILE A 11 -59.83 20.74 -3.92
N CYS A 12 -59.86 19.55 -4.50
CA CYS A 12 -58.85 18.51 -4.30
C CYS A 12 -57.59 18.88 -5.11
N ILE A 13 -56.56 19.39 -4.44
CA ILE A 13 -55.24 19.63 -5.05
C ILE A 13 -54.50 18.29 -5.07
N CYS A 14 -54.51 17.61 -6.22
CA CYS A 14 -53.63 16.48 -6.49
C CYS A 14 -52.17 16.97 -6.62
N LEU A 15 -51.42 16.95 -5.53
CA LEU A 15 -49.97 17.05 -5.55
C LEU A 15 -49.39 15.74 -6.09
N ILE A 16 -49.02 15.74 -7.38
CA ILE A 16 -48.17 14.71 -7.97
C ILE A 16 -46.76 14.93 -7.39
N PHE A 17 -46.47 14.28 -6.26
CA PHE A 17 -45.09 14.11 -5.80
C PHE A 17 -44.41 13.11 -6.73
N GLY A 18 -43.80 13.62 -7.79
CA GLY A 18 -42.83 12.86 -8.57
C GLY A 18 -41.66 12.52 -7.66
N THR A 19 -41.58 11.28 -7.23
CA THR A 19 -40.40 10.72 -6.56
C THR A 19 -39.28 10.67 -7.58
N ALA A 20 -38.50 11.74 -7.68
CA ALA A 20 -37.19 11.69 -8.30
C ALA A 20 -36.31 10.80 -7.40
N SER A 21 -36.28 9.49 -7.69
CA SER A 21 -35.27 8.59 -7.16
C SER A 21 -33.93 9.03 -7.73
N ALA A 22 -33.26 9.95 -7.04
CA ALA A 22 -31.84 10.17 -7.21
C ALA A 22 -31.15 8.86 -6.82
N THR A 23 -30.78 8.07 -7.82
CA THR A 23 -29.84 6.98 -7.65
C THR A 23 -28.54 7.61 -7.17
N SER A 24 -28.28 7.57 -5.85
CA SER A 24 -26.98 7.89 -5.31
C SER A 24 -26.02 6.79 -5.74
N THR A 25 -25.46 6.93 -6.93
CA THR A 25 -24.24 6.21 -7.28
C THR A 25 -23.21 6.63 -6.24
N ALA A 26 -22.73 5.67 -5.44
CA ALA A 26 -21.61 5.92 -4.54
C ALA A 26 -20.50 6.62 -5.34
N PRO A 27 -19.82 7.63 -4.77
CA PRO A 27 -18.78 8.35 -5.49
C PRO A 27 -17.76 7.35 -6.01
N ASP A 28 -17.43 7.48 -7.29
CA ASP A 28 -16.49 6.58 -7.92
C ASP A 28 -15.14 6.64 -7.18
N SER A 29 -14.49 5.50 -6.99
CA SER A 29 -13.21 5.50 -6.29
C SER A 29 -12.16 6.24 -7.12
N GLU A 30 -11.39 7.11 -6.49
CA GLU A 30 -10.39 7.95 -7.17
C GLU A 30 -8.97 7.50 -6.83
N LEU A 31 -8.10 7.47 -7.85
CA LEU A 31 -6.66 7.35 -7.70
C LEU A 31 -6.02 8.70 -7.97
N ARG A 32 -5.21 9.19 -7.03
CA ARG A 32 -4.43 10.41 -7.21
C ARG A 32 -3.02 10.09 -7.68
N ILE A 33 -2.56 10.76 -8.72
CA ILE A 33 -1.16 10.72 -9.17
C ILE A 33 -0.54 12.10 -8.96
N ILE A 34 0.55 12.17 -8.20
CA ILE A 34 1.24 13.41 -7.86
C ILE A 34 2.67 13.37 -8.40
N THR A 35 3.09 14.46 -9.03
CA THR A 35 4.49 14.73 -9.39
C THR A 35 4.92 16.05 -8.74
N SER A 36 6.16 16.50 -8.93
CA SER A 36 6.60 17.81 -8.43
C SER A 36 5.77 18.98 -8.98
N ASN A 37 5.24 18.85 -10.20
CA ASN A 37 4.65 19.97 -10.94
C ASN A 37 3.15 19.80 -11.23
N LYS A 38 2.62 18.59 -11.04
CA LYS A 38 1.25 18.23 -11.45
C LYS A 38 0.60 17.27 -10.44
N SER A 39 -0.71 17.41 -10.29
CA SER A 39 -1.59 16.46 -9.61
C SER A 39 -2.69 16.08 -10.59
N MET A 40 -2.94 14.79 -10.73
CA MET A 40 -4.00 14.21 -11.56
C MET A 40 -4.86 13.31 -10.69
N ILE A 41 -6.16 13.32 -10.95
CA ILE A 41 -7.12 12.39 -10.35
C ILE A 41 -7.65 11.53 -11.50
N LEU A 42 -7.65 10.22 -11.31
CA LEU A 42 -8.24 9.25 -12.21
C LEU A 42 -9.39 8.55 -11.48
N THR A 43 -10.58 8.61 -12.06
CA THR A 43 -11.73 7.84 -11.62
C THR A 43 -11.55 6.36 -11.95
N LYS A 44 -12.26 5.48 -11.25
CA LYS A 44 -12.27 4.05 -11.57
C LYS A 44 -12.75 3.81 -13.00
N SER A 45 -13.75 4.55 -13.46
CA SER A 45 -14.26 4.45 -14.83
C SER A 45 -13.19 4.75 -15.89
N GLU A 46 -12.38 5.80 -15.66
CA GLU A 46 -11.24 6.13 -16.54
C GLU A 46 -10.18 5.05 -16.51
N LEU A 47 -9.87 4.49 -15.33
CA LEU A 47 -8.92 3.38 -15.20
C LEU A 47 -9.44 2.12 -15.92
N LEU A 48 -10.72 1.77 -15.75
CA LEU A 48 -11.35 0.64 -16.44
C LEU A 48 -11.46 0.85 -17.95
N SER A 49 -11.38 2.08 -18.44
CA SER A 49 -11.35 2.42 -19.87
C SER A 49 -9.92 2.55 -20.43
N HIS A 50 -8.89 2.35 -19.60
CA HIS A 50 -7.50 2.52 -20.01
C HIS A 50 -7.10 1.47 -21.08
N PRO A 51 -6.41 1.85 -22.17
CA PRO A 51 -6.12 0.95 -23.29
C PRO A 51 -5.20 -0.22 -22.94
N ALA A 52 -4.44 -0.11 -21.85
CA ALA A 52 -3.59 -1.19 -21.33
C ALA A 52 -4.26 -2.05 -20.23
N LEU A 53 -5.56 -1.88 -20.00
CA LEU A 53 -6.30 -2.73 -19.08
C LEU A 53 -6.27 -4.18 -19.59
N THR A 54 -5.91 -5.11 -18.70
CA THR A 54 -5.90 -6.54 -19.00
C THR A 54 -6.44 -7.31 -17.82
N GLN A 55 -6.83 -8.56 -18.06
CA GLN A 55 -7.10 -9.52 -17.00
C GLN A 55 -5.83 -10.26 -16.63
N VAL A 56 -5.58 -10.44 -15.33
CA VAL A 56 -4.48 -11.24 -14.81
C VAL A 56 -4.98 -12.19 -13.73
N THR A 57 -4.31 -13.33 -13.62
CA THR A 57 -4.53 -14.30 -12.55
C THR A 57 -3.29 -14.33 -11.67
N ILE A 58 -3.45 -14.03 -10.39
CA ILE A 58 -2.37 -14.10 -9.39
C ILE A 58 -2.65 -15.29 -8.48
N ASN A 59 -1.65 -16.16 -8.36
CA ASN A 59 -1.65 -17.20 -7.35
C ASN A 59 -0.88 -16.66 -6.15
N ASN A 60 -1.45 -16.82 -4.95
CA ASN A 60 -0.81 -16.39 -3.71
C ASN A 60 -0.48 -14.89 -3.68
N ASP A 61 -1.48 -14.07 -3.99
CA ASP A 61 -1.45 -12.63 -3.74
C ASP A 61 -1.12 -12.36 -2.26
N ARG A 62 -0.29 -11.35 -1.96
CA ARG A 62 0.07 -11.00 -0.59
C ARG A 62 -1.11 -10.54 0.24
N ALA A 63 -2.10 -9.84 -0.33
CA ALA A 63 -3.34 -9.54 0.38
C ALA A 63 -4.18 -10.81 0.63
N TYR A 64 -4.12 -11.76 -0.31
CA TYR A 64 -4.96 -12.95 -0.34
C TYR A 64 -4.14 -14.24 -0.40
N PRO A 65 -3.33 -14.53 0.65
CA PRO A 65 -2.45 -15.69 0.64
C PRO A 65 -3.26 -16.99 0.51
N ASN A 66 -2.69 -17.96 -0.18
CA ASN A 66 -3.32 -19.26 -0.50
C ASN A 66 -4.62 -19.16 -1.32
N LYS A 67 -4.88 -18.04 -1.99
CA LYS A 67 -5.99 -17.88 -2.93
C LYS A 67 -5.48 -17.61 -4.34
N THR A 68 -6.26 -18.04 -5.32
CA THR A 68 -6.13 -17.60 -6.72
C THR A 68 -7.09 -16.45 -6.91
N MET A 69 -6.56 -15.30 -7.31
CA MET A 69 -7.32 -14.08 -7.53
C MET A 69 -7.30 -13.70 -9.02
N HIS A 70 -8.43 -13.18 -9.51
CA HIS A 70 -8.55 -12.68 -10.87
C HIS A 70 -8.82 -11.19 -10.83
N HIS A 71 -7.95 -10.40 -11.48
CA HIS A 71 -8.02 -8.94 -11.46
C HIS A 71 -8.14 -8.38 -12.86
N GLN A 72 -8.92 -7.33 -13.01
CA GLN A 72 -8.67 -6.33 -14.03
C GLN A 72 -7.55 -5.43 -13.52
N ALA A 73 -6.48 -5.29 -14.30
CA ALA A 73 -5.30 -4.56 -13.88
C ALA A 73 -4.62 -3.84 -15.05
N ILE A 74 -3.90 -2.76 -14.73
CA ILE A 74 -3.14 -1.97 -15.69
C ILE A 74 -1.65 -2.07 -15.31
N PRO A 75 -0.72 -2.38 -16.24
CA PRO A 75 0.70 -2.28 -15.95
C PRO A 75 1.07 -0.85 -15.53
N LEU A 76 1.69 -0.68 -14.37
CA LEU A 76 2.00 0.64 -13.82
C LEU A 76 2.94 1.44 -14.72
N CYS A 77 3.91 0.80 -15.39
CA CYS A 77 4.74 1.47 -16.39
C CYS A 77 3.93 2.14 -17.52
N LYS A 78 2.77 1.59 -17.88
CA LYS A 78 1.89 2.13 -18.94
C LYS A 78 1.01 3.24 -18.38
N LEU A 79 0.46 3.04 -17.18
CA LEU A 79 -0.33 4.06 -16.49
C LEU A 79 0.51 5.32 -16.20
N LEU A 80 1.78 5.14 -15.83
CA LEU A 80 2.69 6.22 -15.45
C LEU A 80 3.50 6.80 -16.62
N ALA A 81 3.41 6.23 -17.83
CA ALA A 81 4.14 6.70 -19.00
C ALA A 81 3.94 8.21 -19.31
N PRO A 82 2.74 8.80 -19.18
CA PRO A 82 2.53 10.23 -19.44
C PRO A 82 3.24 11.18 -18.45
N PHE A 83 3.77 10.67 -17.33
CA PHE A 83 4.38 11.47 -16.28
C PHE A 83 5.91 11.57 -16.40
N ASN A 84 6.53 10.97 -17.43
CA ASN A 84 7.97 11.03 -17.70
C ASN A 84 8.85 10.65 -16.50
N VAL A 85 8.50 9.54 -15.83
CA VAL A 85 9.25 9.02 -14.68
C VAL A 85 10.68 8.67 -15.10
N SER A 86 11.67 9.22 -14.39
CA SER A 86 13.10 9.00 -14.65
C SER A 86 13.66 7.94 -13.70
N GLU A 87 14.70 7.20 -14.11
CA GLU A 87 15.28 6.09 -13.34
C GLU A 87 15.80 6.44 -11.94
N GLN A 88 16.10 7.71 -11.66
CA GLN A 88 16.53 8.16 -10.32
C GLN A 88 15.33 8.58 -9.45
N ASP A 89 14.10 8.44 -9.93
CA ASP A 89 12.89 8.76 -9.17
C ASP A 89 12.53 7.61 -8.25
N PHE A 90 11.83 7.97 -7.18
CA PHE A 90 11.10 7.09 -6.31
C PHE A 90 9.60 7.25 -6.59
N ILE A 91 8.91 6.12 -6.58
CA ILE A 91 7.45 6.06 -6.59
C ILE A 91 7.01 5.68 -5.18
N GLU A 92 6.33 6.61 -4.52
CA GLU A 92 5.68 6.41 -3.24
C GLU A 92 4.25 5.92 -3.48
N LEU A 93 3.92 4.74 -2.97
CA LEU A 93 2.54 4.25 -2.88
C LEU A 93 1.98 4.60 -1.51
N ILE A 94 0.79 5.20 -1.47
CA ILE A 94 0.12 5.64 -0.24
C ILE A 94 -1.24 4.98 -0.15
N ALA A 95 -1.47 4.23 0.93
CA ALA A 95 -2.74 3.55 1.20
C ALA A 95 -3.66 4.35 2.12
N LYS A 96 -4.94 3.95 2.16
CA LYS A 96 -5.98 4.56 3.01
C LYS A 96 -5.64 4.60 4.49
N ASP A 97 -4.93 3.59 4.98
CA ASP A 97 -4.55 3.45 6.39
C ASP A 97 -3.19 4.07 6.71
N ASN A 98 -2.70 4.93 5.81
CA ASN A 98 -1.42 5.62 5.95
C ASN A 98 -0.22 4.65 5.97
N PHE A 99 -0.34 3.49 5.31
CA PHE A 99 0.82 2.75 4.82
C PHE A 99 1.49 3.53 3.68
N HIS A 100 2.82 3.59 3.69
CA HIS A 100 3.62 4.26 2.67
C HIS A 100 4.79 3.38 2.27
N VAL A 101 5.07 3.26 0.98
CA VAL A 101 6.29 2.56 0.55
C VAL A 101 6.94 3.26 -0.62
N TYR A 102 8.27 3.43 -0.53
CA TYR A 102 9.08 4.05 -1.57
C TYR A 102 9.74 2.96 -2.41
N ILE A 103 9.43 2.96 -3.70
CA ILE A 103 9.90 1.99 -4.67
C ILE A 103 10.79 2.71 -5.67
N PRO A 104 12.04 2.25 -5.91
CA PRO A 104 12.84 2.75 -7.01
C PRO A 104 12.05 2.64 -8.32
N SER A 105 11.95 3.73 -9.08
CA SER A 105 11.16 3.78 -10.31
C SER A 105 11.56 2.68 -11.30
N THR A 106 12.84 2.29 -11.34
CA THR A 106 13.36 1.20 -12.17
C THR A 106 12.67 -0.15 -11.93
N LYS A 107 12.11 -0.40 -10.74
CA LYS A 107 11.33 -1.62 -10.47
C LYS A 107 9.92 -1.57 -11.06
N ILE A 108 9.33 -0.38 -11.20
CA ILE A 108 7.93 -0.20 -11.68
C ILE A 108 7.87 0.10 -13.17
N MET A 109 8.83 0.87 -13.67
CA MET A 109 8.81 1.38 -15.05
C MET A 109 9.33 0.35 -16.07
N ASP A 110 10.00 -0.72 -15.63
CA ASP A 110 10.42 -1.82 -16.50
C ASP A 110 9.27 -2.82 -16.70
N CYS A 111 8.71 -2.81 -17.91
CA CYS A 111 7.70 -3.78 -18.37
C CYS A 111 8.23 -4.71 -19.46
N SER A 112 9.55 -4.91 -19.50
CA SER A 112 10.16 -5.90 -20.37
C SER A 112 9.79 -7.32 -19.92
N LYS A 113 9.87 -8.27 -20.85
CA LYS A 113 9.54 -9.68 -20.54
C LYS A 113 10.45 -10.29 -19.46
N ASN A 114 11.62 -9.72 -19.21
CA ASN A 114 12.59 -10.25 -18.25
C ASN A 114 12.50 -9.59 -16.87
N ALA A 115 11.58 -8.64 -16.66
CA ALA A 115 11.38 -7.95 -15.40
C ALA A 115 10.17 -8.48 -14.63
N SER A 116 10.14 -8.21 -13.33
CA SER A 116 8.89 -8.23 -12.55
C SER A 116 8.02 -7.06 -12.99
N ILE A 117 6.74 -7.30 -13.27
CA ILE A 117 5.83 -6.28 -13.80
C ILE A 117 4.86 -5.86 -12.70
N ALA A 118 4.95 -4.60 -12.28
CA ALA A 118 4.01 -3.99 -11.35
C ALA A 118 2.68 -3.68 -12.05
N MET A 119 1.57 -4.09 -11.45
CA MET A 119 0.23 -3.90 -12.00
C MET A 119 -0.66 -3.21 -10.96
N LEU A 120 -1.43 -2.22 -11.39
CA LEU A 120 -2.51 -1.64 -10.59
C LEU A 120 -3.77 -2.48 -10.79
N ALA A 121 -4.09 -3.36 -9.84
CA ALA A 121 -5.35 -4.08 -9.79
C ALA A 121 -6.48 -3.15 -9.33
N ILE A 122 -7.65 -3.32 -9.95
CA ILE A 122 -8.83 -2.48 -9.70
C ILE A 122 -9.92 -3.35 -9.06
N GLU A 123 -10.47 -2.87 -7.93
CA GLU A 123 -11.50 -3.61 -7.21
C GLU A 123 -12.77 -3.79 -8.08
N PRO A 124 -13.34 -5.01 -8.21
CA PRO A 124 -14.57 -5.22 -8.97
C PRO A 124 -15.78 -4.63 -8.25
N ALA A 125 -16.92 -4.51 -8.96
CA ALA A 125 -18.18 -4.07 -8.35
C ALA A 125 -18.65 -4.97 -7.21
N SER A 126 -18.32 -6.28 -7.26
CA SER A 126 -18.61 -7.25 -6.21
C SER A 126 -17.73 -7.10 -4.96
N LYS A 127 -16.75 -6.19 -4.99
CA LYS A 127 -15.68 -6.03 -4.01
C LYS A 127 -14.75 -7.23 -3.89
N TRP A 128 -13.55 -7.02 -3.39
CA TRP A 128 -12.67 -8.11 -2.99
C TRP A 128 -13.05 -8.64 -1.60
N PRO A 129 -12.67 -9.90 -1.27
CA PRO A 129 -12.84 -10.44 0.07
C PRO A 129 -12.11 -9.61 1.13
N VAL A 130 -12.54 -9.73 2.38
CA VAL A 130 -11.81 -9.17 3.54
C VAL A 130 -10.43 -9.84 3.64
N ILE A 131 -9.41 -9.04 3.93
CA ILE A 131 -8.03 -9.49 4.16
C ILE A 131 -7.85 -9.96 5.61
N ASP A 132 -7.07 -11.03 5.80
CA ASP A 132 -6.79 -11.60 7.12
C ASP A 132 -5.67 -10.83 7.83
N ASN A 133 -5.98 -9.59 8.22
CA ASN A 133 -5.05 -8.69 8.91
C ASN A 133 -5.67 -8.00 10.14
N HIS A 134 -6.80 -8.53 10.65
CA HIS A 134 -7.54 -8.03 11.81
C HIS A 134 -8.17 -6.63 11.67
N THR A 135 -8.15 -6.01 10.47
CA THR A 135 -8.77 -4.68 10.27
C THR A 135 -10.25 -4.75 9.84
N GLY A 136 -10.71 -5.90 9.36
CA GLY A 136 -12.05 -6.04 8.76
C GLY A 136 -12.20 -5.33 7.40
N THR A 137 -11.10 -4.89 6.80
CA THR A 137 -11.09 -4.22 5.48
C THR A 137 -10.72 -5.20 4.36
N ASN A 138 -10.90 -4.80 3.10
CA ASN A 138 -10.38 -5.51 1.92
C ASN A 138 -9.21 -4.72 1.31
N ALA A 139 -8.64 -5.20 0.19
CA ALA A 139 -7.53 -4.55 -0.49
C ALA A 139 -7.94 -3.30 -1.33
N GLY A 140 -9.22 -2.91 -1.31
CA GLY A 140 -9.79 -1.90 -2.19
C GLY A 140 -9.43 -0.44 -1.84
N PRO A 141 -9.44 0.47 -2.82
CA PRO A 141 -10.06 0.32 -4.13
C PRO A 141 -9.06 -0.11 -5.23
N TYR A 142 -7.77 0.01 -4.93
CA TYR A 142 -6.67 -0.33 -5.81
C TYR A 142 -5.58 -1.06 -5.02
N GLU A 143 -4.97 -2.03 -5.68
CA GLU A 143 -3.89 -2.83 -5.13
C GLU A 143 -2.76 -2.89 -6.14
N VAL A 144 -1.52 -2.79 -5.67
CA VAL A 144 -0.34 -3.04 -6.49
C VAL A 144 0.06 -4.50 -6.33
N ILE A 145 -0.14 -5.26 -7.41
CA ILE A 145 0.25 -6.67 -7.53
C ILE A 145 1.45 -6.79 -8.47
N TRP A 146 2.19 -7.90 -8.38
CA TRP A 146 3.38 -8.12 -9.22
C TRP A 146 3.29 -9.42 -10.00
N LEU A 147 3.54 -9.33 -11.31
CA LEU A 147 3.82 -10.52 -12.13
C LEU A 147 5.31 -10.83 -12.05
N HIS A 148 5.63 -12.11 -11.90
CA HIS A 148 7.01 -12.59 -11.88
C HIS A 148 7.92 -11.86 -10.86
N PRO A 149 7.51 -11.72 -9.59
CA PRO A 149 8.24 -10.96 -8.57
C PRO A 149 9.68 -11.43 -8.34
N GLU A 150 9.99 -12.68 -8.71
CA GLU A 150 11.32 -13.29 -8.63
C GLU A 150 12.36 -12.66 -9.57
N ARG A 151 11.92 -12.03 -10.66
CA ARG A 151 12.82 -11.51 -11.71
C ARG A 151 13.56 -10.22 -11.32
N SER A 152 13.01 -9.43 -10.40
CA SER A 152 13.55 -8.13 -10.02
C SER A 152 13.70 -7.93 -8.51
N TYR A 153 13.71 -9.01 -7.71
CA TYR A 153 13.81 -8.98 -6.24
C TYR A 153 12.82 -7.98 -5.62
N ILE A 154 11.54 -8.31 -5.70
CA ILE A 154 10.45 -7.48 -5.22
C ILE A 154 10.22 -7.74 -3.73
N SER A 155 10.29 -6.68 -2.92
CA SER A 155 9.97 -6.77 -1.50
C SER A 155 8.49 -7.09 -1.30
N ASN A 156 8.19 -7.82 -0.24
CA ASN A 156 6.83 -8.12 0.16
C ASN A 156 5.98 -6.86 0.45
N GLU A 157 6.59 -5.78 0.96
CA GLU A 157 5.90 -4.51 1.22
C GLU A 157 5.60 -3.71 -0.07
N TYR A 158 6.15 -4.12 -1.22
CA TYR A 158 5.81 -3.49 -2.52
C TYR A 158 4.48 -3.99 -3.07
N TRP A 159 3.87 -5.02 -2.46
CA TRP A 159 2.51 -5.48 -2.72
C TRP A 159 1.49 -4.65 -1.92
N ALA A 160 1.46 -3.34 -2.17
CA ALA A 160 0.66 -2.42 -1.39
C ALA A 160 -0.83 -2.52 -1.77
N TRP A 161 -1.70 -2.75 -0.78
CA TRP A 161 -3.16 -2.72 -0.96
C TRP A 161 -3.78 -1.42 -0.45
N SER A 162 -5.05 -1.20 -0.80
CA SER A 162 -5.81 0.00 -0.43
C SER A 162 -5.15 1.31 -0.88
N VAL A 163 -4.39 1.26 -1.98
CA VAL A 163 -3.65 2.39 -2.55
C VAL A 163 -4.65 3.43 -3.05
N VAL A 164 -4.41 4.69 -2.70
CA VAL A 164 -5.24 5.84 -3.12
C VAL A 164 -4.40 6.96 -3.71
N THR A 165 -3.08 6.94 -3.50
CA THR A 165 -2.18 7.93 -4.11
C THR A 165 -0.88 7.26 -4.55
N ILE A 166 -0.44 7.63 -5.76
CA ILE A 166 0.88 7.34 -6.30
C ILE A 166 1.62 8.67 -6.43
N LYS A 167 2.74 8.84 -5.75
CA LYS A 167 3.55 10.05 -5.82
C LYS A 167 4.92 9.75 -6.42
N ILE A 168 5.31 10.52 -7.42
CA ILE A 168 6.61 10.43 -8.08
C ILE A 168 7.49 11.57 -7.56
N THR A 169 8.67 11.24 -7.03
CA THR A 169 9.61 12.23 -6.49
C THR A 169 11.05 11.87 -6.81
N ARG A 170 11.89 12.89 -7.07
CA ARG A 170 13.35 12.74 -7.20
C ARG A 170 14.04 12.70 -5.83
N GLU A 171 13.60 13.57 -4.94
CA GLU A 171 14.21 13.75 -3.62
C GLU A 171 13.27 13.22 -2.54
N LEU A 172 13.84 12.47 -1.60
CA LEU A 172 13.14 11.99 -0.42
C LEU A 172 13.26 13.03 0.69
N ASP A 173 12.14 13.33 1.33
CA ASP A 173 12.14 14.18 2.52
C ASP A 173 12.62 13.37 3.73
N TYR A 174 13.90 13.53 4.08
CA TYR A 174 14.53 12.79 5.17
C TYR A 174 14.06 13.20 6.58
N LYS A 175 13.09 14.10 6.70
CA LYS A 175 12.31 14.27 7.94
C LYS A 175 11.25 13.20 8.11
N ASN A 176 10.78 12.63 7.00
CA ASN A 176 9.70 11.66 6.93
C ASN A 176 10.16 10.27 6.48
N VAL A 177 11.40 10.16 5.99
CA VAL A 177 12.06 8.92 5.56
C VAL A 177 13.43 8.85 6.21
N LEU A 178 13.86 7.67 6.64
CA LEU A 178 15.17 7.55 7.27
C LEU A 178 16.28 7.85 6.26
N ALA A 179 17.16 8.81 6.57
CA ALA A 179 18.34 9.08 5.75
C ALA A 179 19.33 7.89 5.73
N PRO A 180 20.06 7.67 4.62
CA PRO A 180 21.11 6.66 4.57
C PRO A 180 22.15 6.82 5.69
N PRO A 181 22.64 5.72 6.29
CA PRO A 181 23.61 5.79 7.36
C PRO A 181 24.95 6.32 6.82
N ARG A 182 25.58 7.25 7.57
CA ARG A 182 26.91 7.77 7.26
C ARG A 182 27.99 6.75 7.64
N THR A 183 28.21 5.77 6.79
CA THR A 183 29.20 4.70 6.97
C THR A 183 29.65 4.16 5.62
N THR A 184 30.84 3.56 5.58
CA THR A 184 31.35 2.81 4.41
C THR A 184 31.13 1.30 4.54
N ASN A 185 30.61 0.83 5.67
CA ASN A 185 30.34 -0.58 5.90
C ASN A 185 29.19 -1.06 5.00
N ARG A 186 29.53 -1.92 4.04
CA ARG A 186 28.59 -2.42 3.01
C ARG A 186 27.40 -3.17 3.60
N SER A 187 27.60 -3.98 4.65
CA SER A 187 26.50 -4.71 5.30
C SER A 187 25.50 -3.77 5.96
N ILE A 188 25.96 -2.69 6.61
CA ILE A 188 25.06 -1.71 7.23
C ILE A 188 24.29 -0.93 6.14
N LEU A 189 24.96 -0.58 5.04
CA LEU A 189 24.31 0.07 3.90
C LEU A 189 23.27 -0.84 3.22
N ASN A 190 23.54 -2.14 3.12
CA ASN A 190 22.59 -3.12 2.62
C ASN A 190 21.40 -3.28 3.58
N GLY A 191 21.67 -3.47 4.88
CA GLY A 191 20.65 -3.53 5.92
C GLY A 191 19.74 -2.30 5.97
N TYR A 192 20.28 -1.11 5.71
CA TYR A 192 19.48 0.10 5.53
C TYR A 192 18.52 -0.02 4.33
N ARG A 193 19.01 -0.42 3.15
CA ARG A 193 18.15 -0.62 1.96
C ARG A 193 17.05 -1.65 2.21
N LEU A 194 17.36 -2.70 2.96
CA LEU A 194 16.40 -3.71 3.38
C LEU A 194 15.36 -3.13 4.35
N TYR A 195 15.76 -2.32 5.33
CA TYR A 195 14.82 -1.61 6.20
C TYR A 195 13.87 -0.71 5.41
N ILE A 196 14.38 0.11 4.48
CA ILE A 196 13.56 1.00 3.64
C ILE A 196 12.54 0.19 2.83
N SER A 197 12.96 -0.95 2.28
CA SER A 197 12.09 -1.76 1.41
C SER A 197 11.14 -2.70 2.15
N HIS A 198 11.49 -3.21 3.34
CA HIS A 198 10.75 -4.27 4.03
C HIS A 198 10.12 -3.85 5.37
N CYS A 199 10.52 -2.72 5.94
CA CYS A 199 10.14 -2.39 7.31
C CYS A 199 9.56 -0.98 7.44
N GLU A 200 10.13 0.01 6.75
CA GLU A 200 9.78 1.42 6.92
C GLU A 200 8.30 1.71 6.67
N GLY A 201 7.68 1.00 5.72
CA GLY A 201 6.27 1.24 5.39
C GLY A 201 5.29 0.91 6.50
N CYS A 202 5.70 0.09 7.48
CA CYS A 202 4.96 -0.15 8.70
C CYS A 202 5.61 0.50 9.93
N HIS A 203 6.93 0.68 9.95
CA HIS A 203 7.68 1.01 11.15
C HIS A 203 8.52 2.27 11.00
N SER A 204 8.37 3.20 11.94
CA SER A 204 9.33 4.26 12.15
C SER A 204 10.59 3.76 12.86
N ILE A 205 11.66 4.59 12.83
CA ILE A 205 12.84 4.40 13.67
C ILE A 205 13.38 5.76 14.10
N ASN A 206 13.58 5.95 15.41
CA ASN A 206 13.92 7.27 15.98
C ASN A 206 12.88 8.36 15.63
N HIS A 207 11.60 8.02 15.63
CA HIS A 207 10.46 8.86 15.26
C HIS A 207 10.49 9.35 13.80
N ILE A 208 11.32 8.75 12.94
CA ILE A 208 11.34 9.03 11.50
C ILE A 208 10.59 7.92 10.77
N GLY A 209 9.66 8.31 9.90
CA GLY A 209 8.76 7.43 9.17
C GLY A 209 7.33 7.99 9.19
N LYS A 210 6.55 7.74 8.14
CA LYS A 210 5.17 8.26 8.03
C LYS A 210 4.12 7.33 8.63
N SER A 211 4.40 6.03 8.66
CA SER A 211 3.42 5.01 9.05
C SER A 211 3.21 4.98 10.56
N SER A 212 1.99 4.68 10.97
CA SER A 212 1.58 4.44 12.36
C SER A 212 1.11 3.01 12.61
N ILE A 213 1.39 2.09 11.67
CA ILE A 213 0.90 0.70 11.71
C ILE A 213 1.67 -0.12 12.74
N GLY A 214 3.00 -0.06 12.68
CA GLY A 214 3.91 -0.73 13.58
C GLY A 214 4.53 0.23 14.60
N PRO A 215 5.08 -0.31 15.70
CA PRO A 215 5.83 0.50 16.66
C PRO A 215 7.14 1.02 16.05
N ASP A 216 7.69 2.06 16.66
CA ASP A 216 9.05 2.53 16.36
C ASP A 216 10.09 1.47 16.74
N LEU A 217 11.08 1.24 15.87
CA LEU A 217 12.11 0.21 16.03
C LEU A 217 13.36 0.69 16.79
N ASN A 218 13.31 1.81 17.50
CA ASN A 218 14.35 2.22 18.43
C ASN A 218 13.79 2.81 19.72
N CYS A 219 12.59 3.36 19.68
CA CYS A 219 11.93 4.06 20.77
C CYS A 219 10.66 3.31 21.24
N PRO A 220 10.52 2.98 22.54
CA PRO A 220 11.46 3.22 23.62
C PRO A 220 12.62 2.22 23.66
N LYS A 221 12.61 1.14 22.87
CA LYS A 221 13.68 0.13 22.83
C LYS A 221 13.88 -0.40 21.40
N ASN A 222 15.13 -0.73 21.08
CA ASN A 222 15.50 -1.38 19.82
C ASN A 222 15.05 -2.86 19.79
N PRO A 223 14.74 -3.47 18.63
CA PRO A 223 14.44 -4.89 18.48
C PRO A 223 15.42 -5.82 19.20
N LEU A 224 16.71 -5.50 19.19
CA LEU A 224 17.75 -6.29 19.85
C LEU A 224 17.60 -6.32 21.37
N ASN A 225 16.93 -5.33 21.96
CA ASN A 225 16.67 -5.27 23.39
C ASN A 225 15.39 -6.04 23.77
N TYR A 226 14.43 -6.18 22.86
CA TYR A 226 13.24 -7.03 23.05
C TYR A 226 13.55 -8.51 22.77
N TYR A 227 14.45 -8.78 21.84
CA TYR A 227 14.84 -10.11 21.40
C TYR A 227 16.36 -10.30 21.52
N PRO A 228 16.90 -10.48 22.74
CA PRO A 228 18.35 -10.56 22.97
C PRO A 228 19.02 -11.76 22.32
N LYS A 229 18.26 -12.81 22.00
CA LYS A 229 18.73 -13.94 21.19
C LYS A 229 18.42 -13.63 19.71
N ILE A 230 19.47 -13.41 18.91
CA ILE A 230 19.34 -13.08 17.48
C ILE A 230 18.52 -14.12 16.71
N THR A 231 18.64 -15.40 17.05
CA THR A 231 17.83 -16.47 16.45
C THR A 231 16.33 -16.27 16.66
N VAL A 232 15.91 -15.73 17.80
CA VAL A 232 14.51 -15.42 18.09
C VAL A 232 14.07 -14.17 17.32
N LEU A 233 14.92 -13.15 17.20
CA LEU A 233 14.61 -11.97 16.38
C LEU A 233 14.43 -12.36 14.90
N LYS A 234 15.34 -13.17 14.35
CA LYS A 234 15.21 -13.71 12.98
C LYS A 234 13.89 -14.46 12.83
N LYS A 235 13.56 -15.36 13.77
CA LYS A 235 12.29 -16.09 13.75
C LYS A 235 11.08 -15.15 13.79
N PHE A 236 11.13 -14.08 14.58
CA PHE A 236 10.05 -13.09 14.65
C PHE A 236 9.89 -12.31 13.34
N ILE A 237 10.98 -11.93 12.67
CA ILE A 237 10.93 -11.26 11.36
C ILE A 237 10.38 -12.20 10.27
N ARG A 238 10.73 -13.49 10.31
CA ARG A 238 10.22 -14.52 9.39
C ARG A 238 8.73 -14.78 9.59
N ASP A 239 8.34 -15.04 10.84
CA ASP A 239 6.99 -15.40 11.23
C ASP A 239 6.72 -14.88 12.65
N PRO A 240 6.10 -13.70 12.79
CA PRO A 240 5.77 -13.12 14.08
C PRO A 240 4.92 -14.04 14.97
N LYS A 241 3.97 -14.78 14.38
CA LYS A 241 3.02 -15.65 15.09
C LYS A 241 3.71 -16.87 15.71
N SER A 242 4.81 -17.33 15.11
CA SER A 242 5.63 -18.44 15.65
C SER A 242 6.43 -18.11 16.92
N VAL A 243 6.50 -16.82 17.29
CA VAL A 243 7.23 -16.33 18.46
C VAL A 243 6.28 -15.80 19.53
N ARG A 244 5.24 -15.05 19.13
CA ARG A 244 4.23 -14.55 20.06
C ARG A 244 2.91 -14.26 19.37
N SER A 245 1.81 -14.39 20.12
CA SER A 245 0.51 -13.91 19.67
C SER A 245 0.38 -12.41 19.94
N LEU A 246 0.05 -11.64 18.89
CA LEU A 246 -0.29 -10.22 18.97
C LEU A 246 -1.74 -10.08 18.49
N PRO A 247 -2.73 -9.93 19.40
CA PRO A 247 -4.15 -10.00 19.05
C PRO A 247 -4.61 -9.06 17.93
N GLN A 248 -3.91 -7.94 17.75
CA GLN A 248 -4.16 -6.95 16.68
C GLN A 248 -2.89 -6.72 15.84
N GLY A 249 -1.97 -7.68 15.84
CA GLY A 249 -0.71 -7.60 15.10
C GLY A 249 -0.95 -7.76 13.60
N ARG A 250 -0.46 -6.81 12.81
CA ARG A 250 -0.61 -6.79 11.36
C ARG A 250 0.62 -7.28 10.58
N MET A 251 1.75 -7.50 11.26
CA MET A 251 3.00 -7.92 10.64
C MET A 251 2.87 -9.33 10.08
N SER A 252 3.02 -9.48 8.75
CA SER A 252 2.84 -10.75 8.03
C SER A 252 4.12 -11.59 7.92
N GLY A 253 5.28 -11.03 8.27
CA GLY A 253 6.58 -11.69 8.17
C GLY A 253 7.20 -11.61 6.77
N SER A 254 8.52 -11.81 6.71
CA SER A 254 9.31 -11.80 5.47
C SER A 254 9.87 -13.18 5.17
N ASP A 255 9.39 -13.81 4.10
CA ASP A 255 9.83 -15.13 3.62
C ASP A 255 11.27 -15.13 3.06
N ILE A 256 11.81 -16.33 2.81
CA ILE A 256 13.20 -16.50 2.38
C ILE A 256 13.42 -16.00 0.95
N GLU A 257 12.37 -16.03 0.14
CA GLU A 257 12.36 -15.59 -1.25
C GLU A 257 12.50 -14.06 -1.36
N SER A 258 11.81 -13.29 -0.50
CA SER A 258 11.89 -11.82 -0.51
C SER A 258 13.04 -11.27 0.33
N LEU A 259 13.53 -12.05 1.30
CA LEU A 259 14.59 -11.63 2.21
C LEU A 259 15.51 -12.82 2.48
N SER A 260 16.67 -12.88 1.82
CA SER A 260 17.61 -13.99 2.04
C SER A 260 18.14 -14.02 3.50
N ASP A 261 18.74 -15.13 3.94
CA ASP A 261 19.33 -15.19 5.28
C ASP A 261 20.51 -14.22 5.46
N ASN A 262 21.30 -14.01 4.40
CA ASN A 262 22.39 -13.03 4.40
C ASN A 262 21.85 -11.59 4.48
N ASP A 263 20.76 -11.31 3.79
CA ASP A 263 20.08 -10.01 3.87
C ASP A 263 19.47 -9.79 5.25
N LEU A 264 18.86 -10.82 5.84
CA LEU A 264 18.36 -10.76 7.21
C LEU A 264 19.48 -10.50 8.22
N ASP A 265 20.67 -11.08 8.03
CA ASP A 265 21.86 -10.76 8.83
C ASP A 265 22.31 -9.32 8.68
N ASP A 266 22.31 -8.78 7.46
CA ASP A 266 22.64 -7.38 7.22
C ASP A 266 21.61 -6.41 7.80
N LEU A 267 20.32 -6.75 7.75
CA LEU A 267 19.25 -6.02 8.43
C LEU A 267 19.46 -5.98 9.94
N ILE A 268 19.86 -7.09 10.55
CA ILE A 268 20.19 -7.15 11.98
C ILE A 268 21.39 -6.27 12.32
N LYS A 269 22.45 -6.27 11.49
CA LYS A 269 23.60 -5.36 11.67
C LYS A 269 23.17 -3.90 11.56
N PHE A 270 22.23 -3.58 10.68
CA PHE A 270 21.66 -2.24 10.60
C PHE A 270 20.88 -1.87 11.87
N PHE A 271 20.05 -2.76 12.43
CA PHE A 271 19.41 -2.49 13.72
C PHE A 271 20.41 -2.30 14.86
N ALA A 272 21.51 -3.07 14.88
CA ALA A 272 22.59 -2.86 15.84
C ALA A 272 23.26 -1.50 15.68
N TYR A 273 23.52 -1.07 14.44
CA TYR A 273 24.02 0.26 14.14
C TYR A 273 23.06 1.34 14.65
N MET A 274 21.76 1.21 14.37
CA MET A 274 20.75 2.18 14.80
C MET A 274 20.58 2.25 16.32
N ASN A 275 20.82 1.15 17.04
CA ASN A 275 20.83 1.16 18.51
C ASN A 275 21.89 2.12 19.06
N THR A 276 23.05 2.25 18.39
CA THR A 276 24.10 3.23 18.75
C THR A 276 23.77 4.67 18.36
N LYS A 277 22.75 4.86 17.52
CA LYS A 277 22.29 6.16 16.99
C LYS A 277 20.90 6.52 17.52
N LYS A 278 20.50 5.94 18.64
CA LYS A 278 19.17 6.11 19.22
C LYS A 278 18.89 7.57 19.57
N ARG A 279 17.70 8.03 19.18
CA ARG A 279 17.18 9.37 19.46
C ARG A 279 15.71 9.23 19.84
N CYS A 280 15.50 9.05 21.14
CA CYS A 280 14.26 9.25 21.86
C CYS A 280 14.58 10.30 22.93
#